data_AF-A0A0C2ZIR6-F1
#
_entry.id   AF-A0A0C2ZIR6-F1
#
_cell.length_a   1.000
_cell.length_b   1.000
_cell.length_c   1.000
_cell.angle_alpha   90.00
_cell.angle_beta   90.00
_cell.angle_gamma   90.00
#
_symmetry.space_group_name_H-M   'P 1'
#
loop_
_entity.id
_entity.type
_entity.pdbx_description
1 polymer ?
#
loop_
_entity_poly.entity_id
_entity_poly.type
_entity_poly.pdbx_seq_one_letter_code
_entity_poly.pdbx_strand_id
1 'polypeptide(L)' 'MKKEYDLSIMKSRPNPYAKELENEITITADKNVIEYFKKMAKKHNTSYQKLISSYLEECMITHRELSYH' A
#
# COMPACT_ATOMS: atom_id res chain seq x y z
N MET A 1 6.65 -2.60 -34.98
CA MET A 1 6.19 -3.85 -34.34
C MET A 1 6.35 -4.98 -35.36
N LYS A 2 6.88 -6.15 -34.97
CA LYS A 2 7.08 -7.28 -35.90
C LYS A 2 5.72 -7.81 -36.37
N LYS A 3 5.63 -8.20 -37.65
CA LYS A 3 4.43 -8.71 -38.34
C LYS A 3 3.87 -10.02 -37.78
N GLU A 4 4.55 -10.64 -36.82
CA GLU A 4 4.28 -12.00 -36.33
C GLU A 4 3.56 -12.03 -34.97
N TYR A 5 3.11 -10.88 -34.47
CA TYR A 5 2.23 -10.82 -33.30
C TYR A 5 0.77 -10.79 -33.74
N ASP A 6 0.26 -11.96 -34.13
CA ASP A 6 -1.17 -12.16 -34.36
C ASP A 6 -1.87 -12.29 -33.00
N LEU A 7 -2.20 -11.13 -32.40
CA LEU A 7 -2.82 -11.00 -31.07
C LEU A 7 -4.16 -11.77 -30.97
N SER A 8 -4.75 -12.12 -32.11
CA SER A 8 -5.97 -12.92 -32.26
C SER A 8 -5.82 -14.36 -31.76
N ILE A 9 -4.59 -14.90 -31.75
CA ILE A 9 -4.28 -16.29 -31.39
C ILE A 9 -3.78 -16.40 -29.93
N MET A 10 -3.43 -15.28 -29.32
CA MET A 10 -3.00 -15.24 -27.92
C MET A 10 -4.23 -15.33 -27.01
N LYS A 11 -4.32 -16.40 -26.23
CA LYS A 11 -5.30 -16.51 -25.13
C LYS A 11 -5.04 -15.37 -24.14
N SER A 12 -5.91 -14.35 -24.16
CA SER A 12 -5.91 -13.28 -23.16
C SER A 12 -6.11 -13.91 -21.79
N ARG A 13 -5.02 -14.02 -21.02
CA ARG A 13 -5.05 -14.42 -19.62
C ARG A 13 -5.10 -13.14 -18.80
N PRO A 14 -6.12 -12.93 -17.96
CA PRO A 14 -6.11 -11.79 -17.05
C PRO A 14 -4.83 -11.87 -16.20
N ASN A 15 -4.11 -10.76 -16.13
CA ASN A 15 -2.89 -10.68 -15.34
C ASN A 15 -3.20 -11.08 -13.89
N PRO A 16 -2.63 -12.15 -13.33
CA PRO A 16 -2.91 -12.59 -11.96
C PRO A 16 -2.52 -11.53 -10.92
N TYR A 17 -1.61 -10.61 -11.25
CA TYR A 17 -1.19 -9.49 -10.41
C TYR A 17 -2.11 -8.27 -10.51
N ALA A 18 -3.13 -8.27 -11.38
CA ALA A 18 -4.08 -7.16 -11.48
C ALA A 18 -5.04 -7.07 -10.28
N LYS A 19 -5.16 -8.14 -9.49
CA LYS A 19 -6.07 -8.22 -8.33
C LYS A 19 -5.52 -7.58 -7.06
N GLU A 20 -4.21 -7.41 -6.96
CA GLU A 20 -3.53 -6.88 -5.78
C GLU A 20 -3.00 -5.47 -6.04
N LEU A 21 -3.75 -4.68 -6.81
CA LEU A 21 -3.45 -3.26 -6.88
C LEU A 21 -3.77 -2.68 -5.50
N GLU A 22 -2.72 -2.33 -4.74
CA GLU A 22 -2.87 -1.62 -3.47
C GLU A 22 -3.81 -0.42 -3.71
N ASN A 23 -4.93 -0.38 -2.99
CA ASN A 23 -5.86 0.73 -3.12
C ASN A 23 -5.16 1.99 -2.60
N GLU A 24 -4.86 2.93 -3.50
CA GLU A 24 -4.31 4.22 -3.11
C GLU A 24 -5.38 4.99 -2.33
N ILE A 25 -5.09 5.30 -1.06
CA ILE A 25 -5.96 6.08 -0.19
C ILE A 25 -5.29 7.38 0.19
N THR A 26 -6.06 8.47 0.17
CA THR A 26 -5.62 9.76 0.70
C THR A 26 -6.13 9.91 2.14
N ILE A 27 -5.21 9.94 3.11
CA ILE A 27 -5.54 10.14 4.53
C ILE A 27 -5.08 11.53 4.95
N THR A 28 -5.95 12.27 5.65
CA THR A 28 -5.56 13.52 6.31
C THR A 28 -4.92 13.20 7.65
N ALA A 29 -3.70 13.69 7.89
CA ALA A 29 -2.98 13.49 9.15
C ALA A 29 -2.29 14.79 9.57
N ASP A 30 -2.20 15.01 10.88
CA ASP A 30 -1.49 16.14 11.44
C ASP A 30 -0.01 16.12 11.08
N LYS A 31 0.57 17.31 10.93
CA LYS A 31 2.00 17.49 10.62
C LYS A 31 2.91 16.75 11.63
N ASN A 32 2.53 16.75 12.90
CA ASN A 32 3.28 16.08 13.97
C ASN A 32 3.28 14.56 13.80
N VAL A 33 2.16 13.97 13.36
CA VAL A 33 2.04 12.54 13.09
C VAL A 33 2.95 12.16 11.92
N ILE A 34 2.92 12.95 10.84
CA ILE A 34 3.79 12.71 9.68
C ILE A 34 5.27 12.81 10.07
N GLU A 35 5.65 13.79 10.89
CA GLU A 35 7.03 13.96 11.34
C GLU A 35 7.49 12.79 12.22
N TYR A 36 6.62 12.28 13.10
CA TYR A 36 6.88 11.11 13.91
C TYR A 36 7.19 9.88 13.04
N PHE A 37 6.34 9.56 12.07
CA PHE A 37 6.55 8.42 11.17
C PHE A 37 7.78 8.61 10.28
N LYS A 38 8.10 9.83 9.83
CA LYS A 38 9.35 10.12 9.09
C LYS A 38 10.60 9.82 9.92
N LYS A 39 10.61 10.16 11.21
CA LYS A 39 11.74 9.86 12.11
C LYS A 39 11.88 8.36 12.35
N MET A 40 10.76 7.66 12.57
CA MET A 40 10.78 6.20 12.71
C MET A 40 11.23 5.49 11.44
N ALA A 41 10.71 5.90 10.29
CA ALA A 41 11.06 5.32 8.99
C ALA A 41 12.56 5.40 8.70
N LYS A 42 13.23 6.51 9.08
CA LYS A 42 14.69 6.65 9.01
C LYS A 42 15.43 5.59 9.85
N LYS A 43 14.92 5.25 11.03
CA LYS A 43 15.53 4.24 11.91
C LYS A 43 15.38 2.82 11.34
N HIS A 44 14.25 2.54 10.71
CA HIS A 44 13.92 1.21 10.16
C HIS A 44 14.26 1.07 8.67
N ASN A 45 14.92 2.07 8.06
CA ASN A 45 15.30 2.12 6.65
C ASN A 45 14.14 1.75 5.68
N THR A 46 12.94 2.26 5.98
CA THR A 46 11.71 2.02 5.21
C THR A 46 11.07 3.35 4.82
N SER A 47 10.04 3.34 3.97
CA SER A 47 9.25 4.55 3.68
C SER A 47 8.24 4.81 4.80
N TYR A 48 7.97 6.09 5.09
CA TYR A 48 7.00 6.43 6.13
C TYR A 48 5.58 6.00 5.73
N GLN A 49 5.26 5.97 4.44
CA GLN A 49 3.98 5.47 3.92
C GLN A 49 3.81 3.97 4.20
N LYS A 50 4.85 3.17 3.90
CA LYS A 50 4.83 1.73 4.17
C LYS A 50 4.74 1.43 5.66
N LEU A 51 5.46 2.20 6.47
CA LEU A 51 5.39 2.09 7.93
C LEU A 51 3.99 2.40 8.47
N ILE A 52 3.33 3.46 7.97
CA ILE A 52 1.95 3.77 8.35
C ILE A 52 1.02 2.61 7.97
N SER A 53 1.14 2.07 6.75
CA SER A 53 0.33 0.92 6.33
C SER A 53 0.50 -0.28 7.26
N SER A 54 1.74 -0.64 7.60
CA SER A 54 2.00 -1.76 8.52
C SER A 54 1.44 -1.53 9.93
N TYR A 55 1.44 -0.28 10.42
CA TYR A 55 0.81 0.05 11.71
C TYR A 55 -0.71 -0.11 11.66
N LEU A 56 -1.35 0.26 10.54
CA LEU A 56 -2.79 0.09 10.35
C LEU A 56 -3.17 -1.40 10.25
N GLU A 57 -2.34 -2.21 9.56
CA GLU A 57 -2.50 -3.67 9.53
C GLU A 57 -2.38 -4.28 10.93
N GLU A 58 -1.39 -3.84 11.72
CA GLU A 58 -1.24 -4.30 13.11
C GLU A 58 -2.45 -3.91 13.97
N CYS A 59 -2.96 -2.68 13.83
CA CYS A 59 -4.20 -2.26 14.49
C CYS A 59 -5.39 -3.16 14.14
N MET A 60 -5.50 -3.57 12.87
CA MET A 60 -6.54 -4.49 12.40
C MET A 60 -6.37 -5.89 13.01
N ILE A 61 -5.16 -6.46 12.97
CA ILE A 61 -4.86 -7.80 13.49
C ILE A 61 -5.07 -7.86 15.01
N THR A 62 -4.69 -6.81 15.73
CA THR A 62 -4.81 -6.73 17.18
C THR A 62 -6.22 -6.34 17.65
N HIS A 63 -7.15 -6.06 16.73
CA HIS A 63 -8.48 -5.53 17.02
C HIS A 63 -8.44 -4.36 18.01
N ARG A 64 -7.44 -3.47 17.84
CA ARG A 64 -7.26 -2.35 18.75
C ARG A 64 -8.37 -1.32 18.53
N GLU A 65 -9.24 -1.19 19.51
CA GLU A 65 -10.27 -0.15 19.52
C GLU A 65 -9.75 1.13 20.18
N LEU A 66 -10.05 2.27 19.55
CA LEU A 66 -9.80 3.58 20.14
C LEU A 66 -10.92 3.86 21.14
N SER A 67 -10.57 4.09 22.41
CA SER A 67 -11.52 4.63 23.38
C SER A 67 -11.68 6.12 23.12
N TYR A 68 -12.88 6.51 22.67
CA TYR A 68 -13.27 7.91 22.60
C TYR A 68 -13.90 8.28 23.95
N HIS A 69 -13.35 9.29 24.61
CA HIS A 69 -13.94 9.89 25.81
C HIS A 69 -14.49 11.27 25.48
#